data_AF-A0ABD0Q1Z9-F1
#
_entry.id   AF-A0ABD0Q1Z9-F1
#
_cell.length_a   1.000
_cell.length_b   1.000
_cell.length_c   1.000
_cell.angle_alpha   90.00
_cell.angle_beta   90.00
_cell.angle_gamma   90.00
#
_symmetry.space_group_name_H-M   'P 1'
#
loop_
_entity.id
_entity.type
_entity.pdbx_description
1 polymer ?
#
loop_
_entity_poly.entity_id
_entity_poly.type
_entity_poly.pdbx_seq_one_letter_code
_entity_poly.pdbx_strand_id
1 'polypeptide(L)' 'TIESINQLKTQRDFMLSFSNNPQEFIQDWLKSQSRDLKLMTDTVGNPEAERRTEFYHSPWVKEAVGRYVFSK' A
#
# COMPACT_ATOMS: atom_id res chain seq x y z
N THR A 1 -20.75 24.13 10.04
CA THR A 1 -21.52 23.05 10.68
C THR A 1 -20.57 22.17 11.49
N ILE A 2 -21.06 21.17 12.24
CA ILE A 2 -20.18 20.19 12.91
C ILE A 2 -19.29 19.48 11.88
N GLU A 3 -19.82 19.16 10.70
CA GLU A 3 -19.06 18.57 9.59
C GLU A 3 -17.89 19.45 9.15
N SER A 4 -18.10 20.76 9.01
CA SER A 4 -17.03 21.71 8.67
C SER A 4 -15.90 21.71 9.71
N ILE A 5 -16.25 21.60 11.01
CA ILE A 5 -15.26 21.56 12.09
C ILE A 5 -14.44 20.27 11.99
N ASN A 6 -15.08 19.12 11.74
CA ASN A 6 -14.39 17.85 11.57
C ASN A 6 -13.45 17.87 10.37
N GLN A 7 -13.90 18.43 9.24
CA GLN A 7 -13.06 18.57 8.05
C GLN A 7 -11.83 19.44 8.32
N LEU A 8 -12.01 20.59 8.98
CA LEU A 8 -10.91 21.48 9.35
C LEU A 8 -9.94 20.80 10.34
N LYS A 9 -10.45 20.01 11.28
CA LYS A 9 -9.60 19.24 12.20
C LYS A 9 -8.73 18.24 11.45
N THR A 10 -9.30 17.47 10.54
CA THR A 10 -8.54 16.52 9.71
C THR A 10 -7.46 17.22 8.89
N GLN A 11 -7.78 18.36 8.27
CA GLN A 11 -6.79 19.14 7.50
C GLN A 11 -5.66 19.66 8.39
N ARG A 12 -5.98 20.19 9.58
CA ARG A 12 -4.99 20.66 10.54
C ARG A 12 -4.06 19.52 10.98
N ASP A 13 -4.62 18.38 11.37
CA ASP A 13 -3.84 17.25 11.88
C ASP A 13 -2.93 16.66 10.79
N PHE A 14 -3.38 16.67 9.53
CA PHE A 14 -2.57 16.31 8.36
C PHE A 14 -1.37 17.25 8.21
N MET A 15 -1.61 18.56 8.19
CA MET A 15 -0.54 19.56 8.01
C MET A 15 0.44 19.56 9.17
N LEU A 16 -0.04 19.33 10.40
CA LEU A 16 0.80 19.26 11.60
C LEU A 16 1.69 18.00 11.58
N SER A 17 1.13 16.86 11.15
CA SER A 17 1.89 15.62 10.99
C SER A 17 2.99 15.77 9.95
N PHE A 18 2.69 16.43 8.82
CA PHE A 18 3.68 16.79 7.80
C PHE A 18 4.78 17.70 8.35
N SER A 19 4.44 18.76 9.11
CA SER A 19 5.43 19.69 9.62
C SER A 19 6.38 19.09 10.66
N ASN A 20 5.95 18.07 11.39
CA ASN A 20 6.76 17.43 12.44
C ASN A 20 7.88 16.55 11.87
N ASN A 21 7.59 15.75 10.84
CA ASN A 21 8.58 14.92 10.16
C ASN A 21 8.20 14.73 8.68
N PRO A 22 8.52 15.70 7.79
CA PRO A 22 8.01 15.69 6.42
C PRO A 22 8.51 14.50 5.60
N GLN A 23 9.73 14.00 5.86
CA GLN A 23 10.30 12.88 5.12
C GLN A 23 9.56 11.57 5.41
N GLU A 24 9.41 11.23 6.69
CA GLU A 24 8.68 10.02 7.12
C GLU A 24 7.20 10.13 6.75
N PHE A 25 6.60 11.31 6.96
CA PHE A 25 5.21 11.57 6.59
C PHE A 25 4.96 11.33 5.10
N ILE A 26 5.82 11.83 4.21
CA ILE A 26 5.67 11.60 2.76
C ILE A 26 5.76 10.11 2.45
N GLN A 27 6.69 9.38 3.06
CA GLN A 27 6.80 7.93 2.83
C GLN A 27 5.52 7.19 3.25
N ASP A 28 4.97 7.51 4.42
CA ASP A 28 3.75 6.87 4.91
C ASP A 28 2.51 7.32 4.14
N TRP A 29 2.47 8.58 3.70
CA TRP A 29 1.42 9.09 2.83
C TRP A 29 1.41 8.38 1.47
N LEU A 30 2.57 8.19 0.84
CA LEU A 30 2.70 7.44 -0.41
C LEU A 30 2.25 5.98 -0.24
N LYS A 31 2.61 5.32 0.88
CA LYS A 31 2.11 3.98 1.21
C LYS A 31 0.59 3.97 1.36
N SER A 32 0.00 4.96 2.04
CA SER A 32 -1.45 5.07 2.21
C SER A 32 -2.15 5.22 0.87
N GLN A 33 -1.73 6.19 0.06
CA GLN A 33 -2.33 6.43 -1.26
C GLN A 33 -2.18 5.23 -2.19
N SER A 34 -1.05 4.49 -2.11
CA SER A 34 -0.88 3.25 -2.87
C SER A 34 -1.85 2.15 -2.44
N ARG A 35 -2.16 2.04 -1.14
CA ARG A 35 -3.17 1.09 -0.64
C ARG A 35 -4.57 1.48 -1.06
N ASP A 36 -4.91 2.76 -0.92
CA ASP A 36 -6.22 3.30 -1.28
C ASP A 36 -6.49 3.11 -2.76
N LEU A 37 -5.48 3.37 -3.61
CA LEU A 37 -5.57 3.13 -5.05
C LEU A 37 -5.83 1.65 -5.37
N LYS A 38 -5.07 0.73 -4.77
CA LYS A 38 -5.27 -0.72 -4.97
C LYS A 38 -6.67 -1.18 -4.60
N LEU A 39 -7.23 -0.63 -3.52
CA LEU A 39 -8.59 -0.92 -3.08
C LEU A 39 -9.64 -0.37 -4.05
N MET A 40 -9.38 0.76 -4.70
CA MET A 40 -10.29 1.34 -5.70
C MET A 40 -10.22 0.66 -7.06
N THR A 41 -9.07 0.10 -7.43
CA THR A 41 -8.83 -0.46 -8.77
C THR A 41 -8.85 -1.98 -8.83
N ASP A 42 -9.24 -2.65 -7.74
CA ASP A 42 -9.19 -4.12 -7.56
C ASP A 42 -7.84 -4.72 -8.01
N THR A 43 -6.77 -3.93 -7.92
CA THR A 43 -5.46 -4.33 -8.43
C THR A 43 -4.82 -5.25 -7.41
N VAL A 44 -4.82 -6.54 -7.72
CA VAL A 44 -4.21 -7.57 -6.90
C VAL A 44 -2.70 -7.62 -7.15
N GLY A 45 -1.94 -7.84 -6.08
CA GLY A 45 -0.50 -8.05 -6.15
C GLY A 45 0.34 -6.82 -5.85
N ASN A 46 1.65 -7.00 -5.97
CA ASN A 46 2.63 -5.94 -5.79
C ASN A 46 3.73 -6.12 -6.83
N PRO A 47 3.60 -5.51 -8.02
CA PRO A 47 4.56 -5.67 -9.11
C PRO A 47 6.00 -5.40 -8.68
N GLU A 48 6.22 -4.43 -7.79
CA GLU A 48 7.55 -4.12 -7.28
C GLU A 48 8.14 -5.20 -6.37
N ALA A 49 7.30 -5.92 -5.62
CA ALA A 49 7.75 -7.09 -4.88
C ALA A 49 8.00 -8.27 -5.83
N GLU A 50 7.10 -8.49 -6.78
CA GLU A 50 7.21 -9.55 -7.79
C GLU A 50 8.43 -9.39 -8.70
N ARG A 51 8.98 -8.19 -8.87
CA ARG A 51 10.26 -7.97 -9.56
C ARG A 51 11.48 -8.50 -8.80
N ARG A 52 11.37 -8.72 -7.48
CA ARG A 52 12.50 -9.06 -6.62
C ARG A 52 12.55 -10.55 -6.33
N THR A 53 13.75 -11.15 -6.40
CA THR A 53 13.94 -12.59 -6.21
C THR A 53 13.46 -13.08 -4.85
N GLU A 54 13.56 -12.25 -3.80
CA GLU A 54 13.12 -12.60 -2.45
C GLU A 54 11.62 -12.94 -2.38
N PHE A 55 10.80 -12.35 -3.26
CA PHE A 55 9.37 -12.68 -3.34
C PHE A 55 9.16 -14.17 -3.65
N TYR A 56 10.02 -14.74 -4.49
CA TYR A 56 9.98 -16.15 -4.91
C TYR A 56 10.76 -17.10 -3.98
N HIS A 57 11.26 -16.63 -2.83
CA HIS A 57 11.76 -17.50 -1.77
C HIS A 57 10.67 -17.89 -0.75
N SER A 58 9.41 -17.53 -1.03
CA SER A 58 8.29 -17.78 -0.14
C SER A 58 7.84 -19.25 -0.13
N PRO A 59 7.29 -19.78 0.98
CA PRO A 59 6.87 -21.19 1.08
C PRO A 59 5.84 -21.64 0.03
N TRP A 60 4.97 -20.72 -0.42
CA TRP A 60 3.93 -21.00 -1.42
C TRP A 60 4.49 -21.29 -2.82
N VAL A 61 5.76 -20.95 -3.09
CA VAL A 61 6.34 -21.04 -4.44
C VAL A 61 6.42 -22.49 -4.91
N LYS A 62 6.80 -23.42 -4.03
CA LYS A 62 6.89 -24.86 -4.37
C LYS A 62 5.54 -25.40 -4.83
N GLU A 63 4.48 -25.06 -4.12
CA GLU A 63 3.11 -25.45 -4.48
C GLU A 63 2.67 -24.77 -5.78
N ALA A 64 2.93 -23.46 -5.93
CA ALA A 64 2.56 -22.70 -7.12
C ALA A 64 3.20 -23.27 -8.40
N VAL A 65 4.49 -23.66 -8.36
CA VAL A 65 5.16 -24.33 -9.48
C VAL A 65 4.49 -25.66 -9.80
N GLY A 66 4.17 -26.47 -8.79
CA GLY A 66 3.45 -27.73 -8.97
C GLY A 66 2.11 -27.53 -9.66
N ARG A 67 1.28 -26.62 -9.13
CA ARG A 67 -0.01 -26.26 -9.73
C ARG A 67 0.14 -25.83 -11.19
N TYR A 68 1.10 -24.96 -11.49
CA TYR A 68 1.34 -24.47 -12.84
C TYR A 68 1.73 -25.59 -13.82
N VAL A 69 2.61 -26.51 -13.40
CA VAL A 69 3.06 -27.63 -14.25
C VAL A 69 1.94 -28.63 -14.50
N PHE A 70 1.13 -28.95 -13.49
CA PHE A 70 0.04 -29.93 -13.62
C PHE A 70 -1.27 -29.33 -14.19
N SER A 71 -1.40 -28.00 -14.23
CA SER A 71 -2.51 -27.30 -14.90
C SER A 71 -2.25 -27.03 -16.38
N LYS A 72 -1.03 -27.27 -16.87
CA LYS A 72 -0.68 -27.24 -18.28
C LYS A 72 -0.89 -28.60 -18.92
#